data_AF-A0A2H0VBR6-F1
#
_entry.id   AF-A0A2H0VBR6-F1
#
_cell.length_a   1.000
_cell.length_b   1.000
_cell.length_c   1.000
_cell.angle_alpha   90.00
_cell.angle_beta   90.00
_cell.angle_gamma   90.00
#
_symmetry.space_group_name_H-M   'P 1'
#
loop_
_entity.id
_entity.type
_entity.pdbx_description
1 polymer ?
#
loop_
_entity_poly.entity_id
_entity_poly.type
_entity_poly.pdbx_seq_one_letter_code
_entity_poly.pdbx_strand_id
1 'polypeptide(L)'
;MKYKKGYGKELEKIFLRTAKNRKLLAKFLTNLLTPTEYRDLAVRWQIVKQLKKGVTQRKISKSLGVSVATVTRGSRELLDKSGGFNKLLPLKKQGGKTLRHKKSAARRRLFLFV
;
A
#
# COMPACT_ATOMS: atom_id res chain seq x y z
N MET A 1 -2.62 11.64 26.51
CA MET A 1 -2.30 12.90 25.78
C MET A 1 -3.57 13.45 25.12
N LYS A 2 -3.92 14.72 25.34
CA LYS A 2 -5.00 15.37 24.60
C LYS A 2 -4.46 15.88 23.26
N TYR A 3 -4.92 15.32 22.15
CA TYR A 3 -4.56 15.81 20.82
C TYR A 3 -5.21 17.19 20.61
N LYS A 4 -4.40 18.26 20.50
CA LYS A 4 -4.93 19.59 20.22
C LYS A 4 -5.21 19.75 18.73
N LYS A 5 -6.37 20.28 18.40
CA LYS A 5 -6.75 20.68 17.03
C LYS A 5 -5.74 21.73 16.54
N GLY A 6 -4.77 21.34 15.71
CA GLY A 6 -3.74 22.23 15.17
C GLY A 6 -2.40 21.56 14.90
N TYR A 7 -2.01 20.57 15.70
CA TYR A 7 -0.69 19.93 15.58
C TYR A 7 -0.44 19.28 14.21
N GLY A 8 -1.46 18.64 13.63
CA GLY A 8 -1.35 18.09 12.28
C GLY A 8 -1.05 19.15 11.20
N LYS A 9 -1.73 20.32 11.27
CA LYS A 9 -1.52 21.41 10.31
C LYS A 9 -0.12 22.02 10.43
N GLU A 10 0.41 22.09 11.64
CA GLU A 10 1.78 22.55 11.87
C GLU A 10 2.80 21.56 11.28
N LEU A 11 2.59 20.27 11.52
CA LEU A 11 3.44 19.22 10.97
C LEU A 11 3.45 19.24 9.43
N GLU A 12 2.29 19.38 8.78
CA GLU A 12 2.17 19.53 7.33
C GLU A 12 3.00 20.70 6.79
N LYS A 13 2.96 21.86 7.45
CA LYS A 13 3.76 23.04 7.08
C LYS A 13 5.27 22.77 7.18
N ILE A 14 5.70 22.08 8.23
CA ILE A 14 7.12 21.71 8.42
C ILE A 14 7.59 20.75 7.31
N PHE A 15 6.76 19.77 6.95
CA PHE A 15 7.07 18.86 5.83
C PHE A 15 7.22 19.61 4.51
N LEU A 16 6.32 20.55 4.20
CA LEU A 16 6.42 21.36 2.98
C LEU A 16 7.69 22.22 2.95
N ARG A 17 8.11 22.79 4.08
CA ARG A 17 9.34 23.59 4.17
C ARG A 17 10.60 22.74 3.96
N THR A 18 10.62 21.52 4.52
CA THR A 18 11.79 20.62 4.47
C THR A 18 11.89 19.87 3.14
N ALA A 19 10.80 19.71 2.39
CA ALA A 19 10.76 18.97 1.13
C ALA A 19 11.73 19.48 0.05
N LYS A 20 12.10 20.77 0.07
CA LYS A 20 13.04 21.36 -0.90
C LYS A 20 14.51 20.93 -0.69
N ASN A 21 14.85 20.35 0.46
CA ASN A 21 16.21 19.94 0.79
C ASN A 21 16.23 18.50 1.31
N ARG A 22 16.72 17.57 0.47
CA ARG A 22 16.77 16.14 0.79
C ARG A 22 17.57 15.83 2.05
N LYS A 23 18.71 16.49 2.28
CA LYS A 23 19.55 16.24 3.47
C LYS A 23 18.82 16.68 4.75
N LEU A 24 18.19 17.85 4.70
CA LEU A 24 17.40 18.37 5.82
C LEU A 24 16.20 17.46 6.14
N LEU A 25 15.44 17.05 5.12
CA LEU A 25 14.30 16.15 5.29
C LEU A 25 14.73 14.81 5.90
N ALA A 26 15.82 14.22 5.42
CA ALA A 26 16.32 12.96 5.95
C ALA A 26 16.69 13.07 7.44
N LYS A 27 17.45 14.10 7.82
CA LYS A 27 17.83 14.36 9.22
C LYS A 27 16.61 14.62 10.10
N PHE A 28 15.66 15.41 9.61
CA PHE A 28 14.41 15.68 10.32
C PHE A 28 13.62 14.40 10.59
N LEU A 29 13.42 13.54 9.58
CA LEU A 29 12.70 12.28 9.75
C LEU A 29 13.38 11.33 10.75
N THR A 30 14.71 11.25 10.74
CA THR A 30 15.47 10.42 11.70
C THR A 30 15.45 10.98 13.12
N ASN A 31 15.12 12.25 13.31
CA ASN A 31 14.99 12.86 14.64
C ASN A 31 13.54 12.84 15.14
N LEU A 32 12.57 12.93 14.22
CA LEU A 32 11.15 12.91 14.54
C LEU A 32 10.63 11.49 14.83
N LEU A 33 11.15 10.50 14.12
CA LEU A 33 10.68 9.12 14.18
C LEU A 33 11.71 8.23 14.85
N THR A 34 11.24 7.22 15.58
CA THR A 34 12.10 6.11 15.98
C THR A 34 12.55 5.31 14.75
N PRO A 35 13.70 4.59 14.82
CA PRO A 35 14.15 3.74 13.73
C PRO A 35 13.10 2.71 13.28
N THR A 36 12.32 2.19 14.23
CA THR A 36 11.23 1.23 13.97
C THR A 36 10.08 1.89 13.22
N GLU A 37 9.60 3.06 13.67
CA GLU A 37 8.53 3.79 12.98
C GLU A 37 8.94 4.19 11.56
N TYR A 38 10.17 4.66 11.37
CA TYR A 38 10.70 4.99 10.04
C TYR A 38 10.66 3.77 9.11
N ARG A 39 11.14 2.62 9.59
CA ARG A 39 11.08 1.35 8.85
C ARG A 39 9.64 0.97 8.52
N ASP A 40 8.73 1.06 9.47
CA ASP A 40 7.32 0.68 9.29
C ASP A 40 6.62 1.56 8.26
N LEU A 41 6.87 2.87 8.26
CA LEU A 41 6.36 3.78 7.23
C LEU A 41 6.91 3.43 5.84
N ALA A 42 8.21 3.13 5.75
CA ALA A 42 8.83 2.72 4.50
C ALA A 42 8.25 1.39 3.97
N VAL A 43 8.05 0.40 4.84
CA VAL A 43 7.43 -0.88 4.51
C VAL A 43 5.98 -0.70 4.05
N ARG A 44 5.20 0.14 4.75
CA ARG A 44 3.82 0.46 4.38
C ARG A 44 3.74 1.06 2.97
N TRP A 45 4.64 1.97 2.63
CA TRP A 45 4.74 2.50 1.27
C TRP A 45 5.02 1.42 0.22
N GLN A 46 5.94 0.48 0.51
CA GLN A 46 6.22 -0.63 -0.41
C GLN A 46 5.03 -1.57 -0.59
N ILE A 47 4.29 -1.87 0.49
CA ILE A 47 3.07 -2.68 0.43
C ILE A 47 2.09 -2.07 -0.55
N VAL A 48 1.74 -0.79 -0.36
CA VAL A 48 0.76 -0.07 -1.18
C VAL A 48 1.23 0.01 -2.65
N LYS A 49 2.51 0.28 -2.89
CA LYS A 49 3.12 0.31 -4.23
C LYS A 49 3.02 -1.04 -4.94
N GLN A 50 3.26 -2.15 -4.25
CA GLN A 50 3.17 -3.49 -4.84
C GLN A 50 1.72 -3.92 -5.06
N LEU A 51 0.82 -3.60 -4.13
CA LEU A 51 -0.63 -3.85 -4.29
C LEU A 51 -1.18 -3.14 -5.53
N LYS A 52 -0.80 -1.87 -5.74
CA LYS A 52 -1.20 -1.11 -6.94
C LYS A 52 -0.67 -1.72 -8.24
N LYS A 53 0.44 -2.44 -8.19
CA LYS A 53 1.00 -3.20 -9.32
C LYS A 53 0.31 -4.56 -9.57
N GLY A 54 -0.69 -4.93 -8.76
CA GLY A 54 -1.38 -6.22 -8.87
C GLY A 54 -0.60 -7.40 -8.28
N VAL A 55 0.44 -7.15 -7.48
CA VAL A 55 1.17 -8.23 -6.80
C VAL A 55 0.27 -8.84 -5.72
N THR A 56 0.25 -10.18 -5.63
CA THR A 56 -0.59 -10.89 -4.65
C THR A 56 -0.11 -10.63 -3.22
N GLN A 57 -1.05 -10.57 -2.27
CA GLN A 57 -0.73 -10.27 -0.87
C GLN A 57 0.27 -11.26 -0.26
N ARG A 58 0.16 -12.55 -0.61
CA ARG A 58 1.10 -13.60 -0.18
C ARG A 58 2.52 -13.35 -0.69
N LYS A 59 2.68 -12.92 -1.95
CA LYS A 59 4.00 -12.61 -2.51
C LYS A 59 4.61 -11.37 -1.86
N ILE A 60 3.80 -10.33 -1.60
CA ILE A 60 4.23 -9.12 -0.89
C ILE A 60 4.71 -9.49 0.51
N SER A 61 3.91 -10.25 1.26
CA SER A 61 4.23 -10.74 2.61
C SER A 61 5.58 -11.46 2.64
N LYS A 62 5.81 -12.41 1.72
CA LYS A 62 7.09 -13.13 1.61
C LYS A 62 8.25 -12.20 1.27
N SER A 63 8.06 -11.26 0.34
CA SER A 63 9.13 -10.36 -0.13
C SER A 63 9.55 -9.31 0.89
N LEU A 64 8.61 -8.83 1.71
CA LEU A 64 8.84 -7.76 2.68
C LEU A 64 9.03 -8.29 4.11
N GLY A 65 8.92 -9.60 4.32
CA GLY A 65 9.06 -10.20 5.65
C GLY A 65 7.96 -9.77 6.64
N VAL A 66 6.76 -9.49 6.15
CA VAL A 66 5.63 -9.05 6.98
C VAL A 66 4.48 -10.04 6.96
N SER A 67 3.63 -10.04 7.98
CA SER A 67 2.43 -10.87 8.01
C SER A 67 1.47 -10.53 6.86
N VAL A 68 0.70 -11.52 6.39
CA VAL A 68 -0.38 -11.29 5.42
C VAL A 68 -1.39 -10.27 5.96
N ALA A 69 -1.71 -10.31 7.26
CA ALA A 69 -2.59 -9.35 7.92
C ALA A 69 -2.08 -7.90 7.83
N THR A 70 -0.77 -7.69 7.86
CA THR A 70 -0.15 -6.37 7.65
C THR A 70 -0.39 -5.89 6.22
N VAL A 71 -0.25 -6.77 5.23
CA VAL A 71 -0.53 -6.46 3.82
C VAL A 71 -2.02 -6.17 3.61
N THR A 72 -2.91 -6.95 4.22
CA THR A 72 -4.36 -6.74 4.16
C THR A 72 -4.74 -5.37 4.74
N ARG A 73 -4.16 -4.96 5.87
CA ARG A 73 -4.38 -3.60 6.41
C ARG A 73 -3.91 -2.52 5.43
N GLY A 74 -2.71 -2.67 4.86
CA GLY A 74 -2.21 -1.76 3.83
C GLY A 74 -3.09 -1.68 2.57
N SER A 75 -3.83 -2.74 2.25
CA SER A 75 -4.77 -2.73 1.12
C SER A 75 -5.99 -1.83 1.33
N ARG A 76 -6.37 -1.56 2.58
CA ARG A 76 -7.50 -0.68 2.91
C ARG A 76 -7.20 0.77 2.54
N GLU A 77 -5.94 1.19 2.62
CA GLU A 77 -5.48 2.53 2.22
C GLU A 77 -5.73 2.83 0.73
N LEU A 78 -5.90 1.79 -0.10
CA LEU A 78 -6.18 1.92 -1.53
C LEU A 78 -7.68 1.97 -1.86
N LEU A 79 -8.57 1.74 -0.89
CA LEU A 79 -10.03 1.78 -1.10
C LEU A 79 -10.52 3.20 -1.40
N ASP A 80 -9.93 4.21 -0.74
CA ASP A 80 -10.21 5.61 -1.05
C ASP A 80 -9.48 6.02 -2.34
N LYS A 81 -10.22 6.06 -3.45
CA LYS A 81 -9.71 6.46 -4.77
C LYS A 81 -9.22 7.92 -4.80
N SER A 82 -9.75 8.78 -3.93
CA SER A 82 -9.39 10.20 -3.81
C SER A 82 -8.30 10.46 -2.75
N GLY A 83 -7.91 9.41 -2.03
CA GLY A 83 -6.93 9.46 -0.95
C GLY A 83 -5.51 9.73 -1.43
N GLY A 84 -4.67 10.21 -0.50
CA GLY A 84 -3.30 10.62 -0.80
C GLY A 84 -2.43 9.53 -1.42
N PHE A 85 -2.60 8.26 -1.00
CA PHE A 85 -1.88 7.15 -1.60
C PHE A 85 -2.19 6.97 -3.08
N ASN A 86 -3.47 6.96 -3.46
CA ASN A 86 -3.86 6.80 -4.86
C ASN A 86 -3.41 7.97 -5.75
N LYS A 87 -3.34 9.19 -5.20
CA LYS A 87 -2.84 10.38 -5.90
C LYS A 87 -1.33 10.40 -6.11
N LEU A 88 -0.55 9.88 -5.15
CA LEU A 88 0.91 9.90 -5.18
C LEU A 88 1.53 8.66 -5.85
N LEU A 89 0.78 7.58 -5.98
CA LEU A 89 1.24 6.40 -6.71
C LEU A 89 1.23 6.69 -8.21
N PRO A 90 2.31 6.36 -8.93
CA PRO A 90 2.34 6.55 -10.37
C PRO A 90 1.24 5.69 -11.02
N LEU A 91 0.39 6.33 -11.83
CA LEU A 91 -0.57 5.64 -12.68
C LEU A 91 0.19 4.83 -13.72
N LYS A 92 0.15 3.50 -13.63
CA LYS A 92 0.46 2.65 -14.78
C LYS A 92 -0.85 2.41 -15.53
N LYS A 93 -0.92 2.83 -16.80
CA LYS A 93 -1.87 2.27 -17.78
C LYS A 93 -1.62 0.75 -17.79
N GLN A 94 -2.45 -0.03 -17.11
CA GLN A 94 -2.39 -1.48 -17.23
C GLN A 94 -3.19 -1.87 -18.47
N GLY A 95 -2.48 -2.14 -19.57
CA GLY A 95 -2.98 -2.98 -20.64
C GLY A 95 -3.45 -4.30 -20.05
N GLY A 96 -4.69 -4.67 -20.38
CA GLY A 96 -5.43 -5.72 -19.71
C GLY A 96 -4.75 -7.07 -19.76
N LYS A 97 -4.77 -7.77 -18.62
CA LYS A 97 -4.98 -9.22 -18.59
C LYS A 97 -5.93 -9.52 -17.44
N THR A 98 -7.20 -9.61 -17.79
CA THR A 98 -8.24 -10.28 -17.02
C THR A 98 -7.70 -11.61 -16.52
N LEU A 99 -7.48 -11.75 -15.22
CA LEU A 99 -7.34 -13.05 -14.59
C LEU A 99 -8.72 -13.74 -14.66
N ARG A 100 -9.04 -14.31 -15.83
CA ARG A 100 -10.10 -15.34 -15.93
C ARG A 100 -9.60 -16.52 -15.10
N HIS A 101 -10.18 -16.70 -13.92
CA HIS A 101 -10.23 -18.01 -13.29
C HIS A 101 -10.86 -18.97 -14.30
N LYS A 102 -10.07 -19.92 -14.81
CA LYS A 102 -10.59 -21.12 -15.46
C LYS A 102 -11.48 -21.82 -14.43
N LYS A 103 -12.80 -21.64 -14.53
CA LYS A 103 -13.74 -22.60 -13.93
C LYS A 103 -13.52 -23.91 -14.69
N SER A 104 -13.00 -24.91 -13.99
CA SER A 104 -12.96 -26.29 -14.46
C SER A 104 -14.38 -26.73 -14.79
N ALA A 105 -14.64 -26.98 -16.07
CA ALA A 105 -15.86 -27.60 -16.55
C ALA A 105 -15.78 -29.11 -16.24
N ALA A 106 -16.08 -29.46 -14.99
CA ALA A 106 -16.33 -30.84 -14.58
C ALA A 106 -17.65 -30.85 -13.82
N ARG A 107 -18.76 -30.71 -14.55
CA ARG A 107 -20.13 -31.10 -14.16
C ARG A 107 -21.06 -30.85 -15.35
N ARG A 108 -21.70 -31.93 -15.78
CA ARG A 108 -22.80 -32.08 -16.77
C ARG A 108 -22.40 -32.86 -18.03
N ARG A 109 -22.33 -34.19 -17.91
CA ARG A 109 -23.22 -35.04 -18.70
C ARG A 109 -24.02 -35.91 -17.74
N LEU A 110 -25.29 -35.57 -17.68
CA LEU A 110 -26.39 -36.33 -17.11
C LEU A 110 -26.57 -37.58 -17.98
N PHE A 111 -26.88 -38.71 -17.33
CA PHE A 111 -27.63 -39.87 -17.83
C PHE A 111 -28.17 -39.78 -19.27
N LEU A 112 -27.78 -40.74 -20.13
CA LEU A 112 -28.69 -41.66 -20.83
C LEU A 112 -27.89 -42.67 -21.70
N PHE A 113 -28.40 -43.90 -21.74
CA PHE A 113 -28.12 -45.02 -22.66
C PHE A 113 -27.13 -46.13 -22.25
N VAL A 114 -27.77 -47.28 -21.96
CA VAL A 114 -27.31 -48.68 -21.73
C VAL A 114 -26.65 -48.99 -20.39
#